data_AF-A0AA43BXY4-F1
#
_entry.id   AF-A0AA43BXY4-F1
#
_cell.length_a   1.000
_cell.length_b   1.000
_cell.length_c   1.000
_cell.angle_alpha   90.00
_cell.angle_beta   90.00
_cell.angle_gamma   90.00
#
_symmetry.space_group_name_H-M   'P 1'
#
loop_
_entity.id
_entity.type
_entity.pdbx_description
1 polymer ?
#
loop_
_entity_poly.entity_id
_entity_poly.type
_entity_poly.pdbx_seq_one_letter_code
_entity_poly.pdbx_strand_id
1 'polypeptide(L)' 'MALSVLLAGCLLAPATGRATDNSPNGPRRNAPIGVSKLAPDFTLPDHNGHPRTLSAERSRRAVVLVFYRGHW' A
#
# COMPACT_ATOMS: atom_id res chain seq x y z
N MET A 1 10.42 -20.25 -55.26
CA MET A 1 10.74 -19.29 -54.18
C MET A 1 9.58 -19.26 -53.21
N ALA A 2 9.62 -20.12 -52.20
CA ALA A 2 8.61 -20.17 -51.14
C ALA A 2 9.05 -19.18 -50.04
N LEU A 3 8.32 -18.08 -49.91
CA LEU A 3 8.50 -17.12 -48.81
C LEU A 3 7.33 -17.32 -47.84
N SER A 4 7.58 -18.13 -46.81
CA SER A 4 6.83 -18.11 -45.55
C SER A 4 6.91 -16.73 -44.94
N VAL A 5 5.81 -16.17 -44.41
CA VAL A 5 5.71 -15.56 -43.07
C VAL A 5 4.22 -15.44 -42.72
N LEU A 6 3.79 -16.23 -41.73
CA LEU A 6 2.62 -15.93 -40.89
C LEU A 6 2.90 -14.65 -40.10
N LEU A 7 2.03 -13.64 -40.21
CA LEU A 7 1.86 -12.61 -39.17
C LEU A 7 0.37 -12.64 -38.79
N ALA A 8 0.02 -13.32 -37.69
CA ALA A 8 -0.15 -12.69 -36.38
C ALA A 8 -1.09 -11.47 -36.53
N GLY A 9 -2.39 -11.64 -36.35
CA GLY A 9 -2.98 -12.01 -35.07
C GLY A 9 -3.73 -10.77 -34.58
N CYS A 10 -5.00 -10.96 -34.24
CA CYS A 10 -5.87 -9.93 -33.67
C CYS A 10 -5.12 -8.97 -32.77
N LEU A 11 -5.36 -7.66 -32.90
CA LEU A 11 -5.55 -6.81 -31.74
C LEU A 11 -6.26 -5.52 -32.17
N LEU A 12 -7.58 -5.64 -32.37
CA LEU A 12 -8.46 -4.50 -32.15
C LEU A 12 -8.51 -4.31 -30.63
N ALA A 13 -7.51 -3.63 -30.07
CA ALA A 13 -7.60 -3.18 -28.69
C ALA A 13 -8.55 -1.98 -28.68
N PRO A 14 -9.75 -2.05 -28.07
CA PRO A 14 -10.37 -0.81 -27.65
C PRO A 14 -9.36 -0.14 -26.73
N ALA A 15 -8.99 1.10 -27.03
CA ALA A 15 -8.39 1.97 -26.05
C ALA A 15 -9.43 2.15 -24.95
N THR A 16 -9.51 1.20 -24.02
CA THR A 16 -10.14 1.39 -22.72
C THR A 16 -9.19 2.33 -21.99
N GLY A 17 -9.30 3.62 -22.34
CA GLY A 17 -8.70 4.70 -21.58
C GLY A 17 -9.01 4.40 -20.12
N ARG A 18 -7.94 4.31 -19.33
CA ARG A 18 -8.02 4.08 -17.89
C ARG A 18 -9.08 5.02 -17.34
N ALA A 19 -10.23 4.46 -16.99
CA ALA A 19 -11.14 5.13 -16.09
C ALA A 19 -10.33 5.34 -14.82
N THR A 20 -9.91 6.57 -14.58
CA THR A 20 -9.49 7.01 -13.25
C THR A 20 -10.71 6.77 -12.37
N ASP A 21 -10.76 5.62 -11.72
CA ASP A 21 -11.71 5.35 -10.63
C ASP A 21 -11.29 6.24 -9.45
N ASN A 22 -11.57 7.53 -9.58
CA ASN A 22 -11.57 8.50 -8.51
C ASN A 22 -12.90 8.35 -7.74
N SER A 23 -13.28 7.12 -7.40
CA SER A 23 -14.41 6.90 -6.50
C SER A 23 -14.11 7.57 -5.16
N PRO A 24 -14.94 8.52 -4.72
CA PRO A 24 -14.82 9.09 -3.36
C PRO A 24 -15.04 8.05 -2.25
N ASN A 25 -15.35 6.80 -2.61
CA ASN A 25 -15.65 5.67 -1.73
C ASN A 25 -14.73 4.43 -1.93
N GLY A 26 -13.55 4.56 -2.54
CA GLY A 26 -12.52 3.52 -2.41
C GLY A 26 -12.20 3.22 -0.93
N PRO A 27 -11.69 2.04 -0.55
CA PRO A 27 -11.43 1.69 0.84
C PRO A 27 -10.68 2.82 1.54
N ARG A 28 -11.35 3.47 2.50
CA ARG A 28 -10.85 4.69 3.14
C ARG A 28 -9.60 4.35 3.93
N ARG A 29 -8.43 4.53 3.31
CA ARG A 29 -7.11 4.33 3.92
C ARG A 29 -6.89 5.19 5.17
N ASN A 30 -7.68 6.26 5.34
CA ASN A 30 -7.44 7.31 6.33
C ASN A 30 -8.71 7.56 7.18
N ALA A 31 -9.25 6.53 7.81
CA ALA A 31 -10.23 6.75 8.87
C ALA A 31 -9.52 7.37 10.10
N PRO A 32 -10.05 8.44 10.70
CA PRO A 32 -9.48 8.99 11.93
C PRO A 32 -9.45 7.93 13.04
N ILE A 33 -8.32 7.79 13.73
CA ILE A 33 -8.22 6.93 14.90
C ILE A 33 -8.85 7.67 16.08
N GLY A 34 -9.92 7.09 16.65
CA GLY A 34 -10.59 7.63 17.82
C GLY A 34 -9.82 7.35 19.12
N VAL A 35 -9.91 8.27 20.08
CA VAL A 35 -9.47 8.03 21.46
C VAL A 35 -10.22 6.82 22.01
N SER A 36 -9.56 5.97 22.81
CA SER A 36 -10.09 4.70 23.34
C SER A 36 -10.27 3.56 22.32
N LYS A 37 -9.88 3.73 21.06
CA LYS A 37 -9.77 2.62 20.10
C LYS A 37 -8.37 2.00 20.16
N LEU A 38 -8.30 0.69 19.92
CA LEU A 38 -7.02 -0.01 19.78
C LEU A 38 -6.25 0.59 18.60
N ALA A 39 -4.99 0.95 18.82
CA ALA A 39 -4.13 1.41 17.73
C ALA A 39 -3.97 0.30 16.67
N PRO A 40 -4.09 0.62 15.37
CA PRO A 40 -3.85 -0.34 14.30
C PRO A 40 -2.46 -0.95 14.42
N ASP A 41 -2.36 -2.27 14.22
CA ASP A 41 -1.06 -2.94 14.25
C ASP A 41 -0.27 -2.66 12.98
N PHE A 42 1.04 -2.55 13.11
CA PHE A 42 1.96 -2.40 12.00
C PHE A 42 3.33 -2.94 12.38
N THR A 43 4.12 -3.25 11.35
CA THR A 43 5.51 -3.66 11.48
C THR A 43 6.39 -2.68 10.70
N LEU A 44 7.39 -2.11 11.37
CA LEU A 44 8.38 -1.22 10.76
C LEU A 44 9.79 -1.72 11.08
N PRO A 45 10.77 -1.49 10.19
CA PRO A 45 12.17 -1.68 10.53
C PRO A 45 12.59 -0.64 11.58
N ASP A 46 13.41 -1.05 12.53
CA ASP A 46 14.17 -0.12 13.37
C ASP A 46 15.39 0.44 12.62
N HIS A 47 16.21 1.24 13.31
CA HIS A 47 17.41 1.86 12.74
C HIS A 47 18.46 0.86 12.23
N ASN A 48 18.41 -0.40 12.68
CA ASN A 48 19.29 -1.48 12.22
C ASN A 48 18.62 -2.36 11.16
N GLY A 49 17.41 -2.02 10.72
CA GLY A 49 16.62 -2.81 9.77
C GLY A 49 15.88 -3.99 10.39
N HIS A 50 15.92 -4.16 11.71
CA HIS A 50 15.20 -5.27 12.35
C HIS A 50 13.69 -4.97 12.42
N PRO A 51 12.82 -5.95 12.09
CA PRO A 51 11.38 -5.73 12.13
C PRO A 51 10.89 -5.58 13.58
N ARG A 52 10.06 -4.55 13.81
CA ARG A 52 9.39 -4.30 15.09
C ARG A 52 7.89 -4.15 14.87
N THR A 53 7.09 -4.87 15.65
CA THR A 53 5.63 -4.89 15.56
C THR A 53 5.01 -4.18 16.75
N LEU A 54 4.05 -3.28 16.51
CA LEU A 54 3.43 -2.47 17.56
C LEU A 54 2.77 -3.32 18.66
N SER A 55 2.05 -4.38 18.28
CA SER A 55 1.40 -5.29 19.24
C SER A 55 2.39 -5.96 20.20
N ALA A 56 3.59 -6.30 19.73
CA ALA A 56 4.64 -6.89 20.54
C ALA A 56 5.32 -5.89 21.50
N GLU A 57 5.38 -4.60 21.13
CA GLU A 57 5.90 -3.54 22.01
C GLU A 57 4.87 -3.13 23.07
N ARG A 58 3.59 -3.02 22.66
CA ARG A 58 2.47 -2.64 23.55
C ARG A 58 2.18 -3.68 24.63
N SER A 59 2.49 -4.96 24.40
CA SER A 59 2.34 -6.00 25.43
C SER A 59 3.38 -5.91 26.55
N ARG A 60 4.48 -5.17 26.33
CA ARG A 60 5.59 -5.06 27.28
C ARG A 60 5.56 -3.76 28.07
N ARG A 61 5.11 -2.66 27.46
CA ARG A 61 5.17 -1.30 28.03
C ARG A 61 4.22 -0.34 27.33
N ALA A 62 3.99 0.81 27.96
CA ALA A 62 3.36 1.95 27.29
C ALA A 62 4.24 2.43 26.12
N VAL A 63 3.60 2.78 25.00
CA VAL A 63 4.27 3.16 23.75
C VAL A 63 3.75 4.52 23.29
N VAL A 64 4.66 5.43 22.94
CA VAL A 64 4.34 6.71 22.30
C VAL A 64 4.76 6.61 20.83
N LEU A 65 3.84 6.88 19.91
CA LEU A 65 4.12 6.93 18.47
C LEU A 65 4.32 8.38 18.05
N VAL A 66 5.46 8.67 17.42
CA VAL A 66 5.76 9.98 16.85
C VAL A 66 5.88 9.82 15.34
N PHE A 67 4.91 10.36 14.60
CA PHE A 67 4.99 10.47 13.15
C PHE A 67 5.65 11.79 12.81
N TYR A 68 6.74 11.72 12.04
CA TYR A 68 7.44 12.91 11.55
C TYR A 68 7.66 12.77 10.04
N ARG A 69 7.90 13.90 9.39
CA ARG A 69 8.21 13.98 7.95
C ARG A 69 9.58 14.62 7.78
N GLY A 70 10.43 14.03 6.94
CA GLY A 70 11.81 14.46 6.73
C GLY A 70 12.80 13.55 7.47
N HIS A 71 14.03 14.03 7.66
CA HIS A 71 15.06 13.40 8.48
C HIS A 71 15.37 14.36 9.63
N TRP A 72 15.51 13.83 10.84
CA TRP A 72 15.99 14.57 12.02
C TRP A 72 17.47 14.32 12.21
#